data_AF-A0A495VSW5-F1
#
_entry.id   AF-A0A495VSW5-F1
#
_cell.length_a   1.000
_cell.length_b   1.000
_cell.length_c   1.000
_cell.angle_alpha   90.00
_cell.angle_beta   90.00
_cell.angle_gamma   90.00
#
_symmetry.space_group_name_H-M   'P 1'
#
loop_
_entity.id
_entity.type
_entity.pdbx_description
1 polymer ?
#
loop_
_entity_poly.entity_id
_entity_poly.type
_entity_poly.pdbx_seq_one_letter_code
_entity_poly.pdbx_strand_id
1 'polypeptide(L)'
;MKPWFLYLIECTDGSIYTGITTDVDARFAAHAAGRGARYTRARPPRRLLGWQAHADRAAASRAEYRVKSLSTVKKHQFAEQLAMQIQFAPIVDLLHSAPHAVLCTQSTQLPGYPYGTAVPLVVDGQQQPLLLISALAEHTRNLLADPRASLAVVAAGLANVQDAARLTLLGDCRPHAASAAETARYLRYLPAAEHYLQLDFQFFRFVPQRARYIGGVGRMGWLDASAWQALPGLDADAEAALLDEFSGQLADGQRLLGIDACGADLDDGGQRRRLAFAGTASDTAAMRSALAAALAA
;
A
#
# COMPACT_ATOMS: atom_id res chain seq x y z
N MET A 1 -14.49 16.77 -14.05
CA MET A 1 -14.93 15.75 -15.04
C MET A 1 -14.66 14.37 -14.45
N LYS A 2 -15.53 13.37 -14.69
CA LYS A 2 -15.33 12.00 -14.18
C LYS A 2 -14.34 11.25 -15.11
N PRO A 3 -13.29 10.60 -14.58
CA PRO A 3 -12.31 9.90 -15.40
C PRO A 3 -12.93 8.71 -16.15
N TRP A 4 -12.32 8.36 -17.28
CA TRP A 4 -12.62 7.15 -18.05
C TRP A 4 -11.42 6.22 -18.04
N PHE A 5 -11.69 4.92 -18.02
CA PHE A 5 -10.67 3.88 -17.90
C PHE A 5 -10.65 3.02 -19.15
N LEU A 6 -9.48 2.82 -19.73
CA LEU A 6 -9.17 1.72 -20.64
C LEU A 6 -8.93 0.47 -19.80
N TYR A 7 -9.43 -0.70 -20.21
CA TYR A 7 -9.15 -1.96 -19.52
C TYR A 7 -8.96 -3.13 -20.50
N LEU A 8 -8.16 -4.11 -20.09
CA LEU A 8 -7.84 -5.31 -20.87
C LEU A 8 -8.24 -6.57 -20.09
N ILE A 9 -8.93 -7.49 -20.75
CA ILE A 9 -9.38 -8.77 -20.19
C ILE A 9 -8.75 -9.91 -20.98
N GLU A 10 -8.19 -10.90 -20.28
CA GLU A 10 -7.86 -12.19 -20.87
C GLU A 10 -9.11 -13.04 -20.90
N CYS A 11 -9.48 -13.51 -22.08
CA CYS A 11 -10.57 -14.46 -22.29
C CYS A 11 -10.07 -15.90 -22.13
N THR A 12 -11.00 -16.84 -21.94
CA THR A 12 -10.72 -18.28 -21.78
C THR A 12 -9.99 -18.91 -22.97
N ASP A 13 -10.11 -18.35 -24.17
CA ASP A 13 -9.38 -18.75 -25.38
C ASP A 13 -7.98 -18.11 -25.49
N GLY A 14 -7.52 -17.41 -24.46
CA GLY A 14 -6.24 -16.69 -24.43
C GLY A 14 -6.27 -15.36 -25.20
N SER A 15 -7.37 -14.99 -25.84
CA SER A 15 -7.51 -13.71 -26.53
C SER A 15 -7.67 -12.55 -25.55
N ILE A 16 -7.24 -11.35 -25.98
CA ILE A 16 -7.37 -10.13 -25.17
C ILE A 16 -8.52 -9.27 -25.69
N TYR A 17 -9.51 -9.05 -24.83
CA TYR A 17 -10.54 -8.04 -25.02
C TYR A 17 -10.04 -6.68 -24.50
N THR A 18 -10.32 -5.61 -25.24
CA THR A 18 -9.99 -4.23 -24.87
C THR A 18 -11.26 -3.39 -24.89
N GLY A 19 -11.54 -2.69 -23.79
CA GLY A 19 -12.73 -1.86 -23.63
C GLY A 19 -12.45 -0.59 -22.84
N ILE A 20 -13.45 0.31 -22.79
CA ILE A 20 -13.43 1.50 -21.93
C ILE A 20 -14.67 1.57 -21.04
N THR A 21 -14.56 2.18 -19.87
CA THR A 21 -15.65 2.30 -18.88
C THR A 21 -15.35 3.43 -17.88
N THR A 22 -16.35 3.89 -17.14
CA THR A 22 -16.15 4.78 -15.97
C THR A 22 -15.98 4.02 -14.66
N ASP A 23 -16.20 2.70 -14.69
CA ASP A 23 -16.13 1.78 -13.55
C ASP A 23 -15.65 0.42 -14.07
N VAL A 24 -14.42 0.05 -13.74
CA VAL A 24 -13.77 -1.18 -14.24
C VAL A 24 -14.33 -2.41 -13.53
N ASP A 25 -14.59 -2.31 -12.23
CA ASP A 25 -15.05 -3.41 -11.39
C ASP A 25 -16.46 -3.84 -11.79
N ALA A 26 -17.39 -2.88 -11.83
CA ALA A 26 -18.76 -3.14 -12.26
C ALA A 26 -18.81 -3.69 -13.69
N ARG A 27 -17.92 -3.19 -14.57
CA ARG A 27 -17.86 -3.64 -15.95
C ARG A 27 -17.31 -5.06 -16.07
N PHE A 28 -16.24 -5.38 -15.36
CA PHE A 28 -15.67 -6.73 -15.34
C PHE A 28 -16.67 -7.74 -14.76
N ALA A 29 -17.37 -7.40 -13.66
CA ALA A 29 -18.41 -8.24 -13.09
C ALA A 29 -19.55 -8.52 -14.10
N ALA A 30 -19.96 -7.51 -14.88
CA ALA A 30 -20.94 -7.71 -15.94
C ALA A 30 -20.42 -8.65 -17.04
N HIS A 31 -19.13 -8.57 -17.41
CA HIS A 31 -18.51 -9.51 -18.33
C HIS A 31 -18.49 -10.95 -17.77
N ALA A 32 -18.09 -11.11 -16.50
CA ALA A 32 -18.02 -12.41 -15.82
C ALA A 32 -19.40 -13.06 -15.69
N ALA A 33 -20.44 -12.26 -15.47
CA ALA A 33 -21.84 -12.71 -15.41
C ALA A 33 -22.49 -12.93 -16.79
N GLY A 34 -21.73 -12.90 -17.89
CA GLY A 34 -22.28 -13.09 -19.24
C GLY A 34 -23.19 -11.96 -19.73
N ARG A 35 -23.19 -10.79 -19.07
CA ARG A 35 -23.95 -9.58 -19.44
C ARG A 35 -23.08 -8.53 -20.15
N GLY A 36 -21.86 -8.91 -20.52
CA GLY A 36 -20.88 -8.04 -21.15
C GLY A 36 -21.05 -7.87 -22.66
N ALA A 37 -20.02 -7.28 -23.28
CA ALA A 37 -19.93 -7.14 -24.73
C ALA A 37 -20.08 -8.49 -25.45
N ARG A 38 -20.65 -8.47 -26.67
CA ARG A 38 -20.84 -9.69 -27.51
C ARG A 38 -19.58 -10.55 -27.58
N TYR A 39 -18.42 -9.91 -27.72
CA TYR A 39 -17.10 -10.58 -27.74
C TYR A 39 -16.87 -11.46 -26.51
N THR A 40 -17.01 -10.88 -25.32
CA THR A 40 -16.78 -11.58 -24.04
C THR A 40 -17.90 -12.55 -23.65
N ARG A 41 -19.11 -12.38 -24.19
CA ARG A 41 -20.18 -13.38 -24.06
C ARG A 41 -19.85 -14.66 -24.84
N ALA A 42 -19.30 -14.51 -26.04
CA ALA A 42 -18.82 -15.63 -26.85
C ALA A 42 -17.50 -16.21 -26.33
N ARG A 43 -16.70 -15.40 -25.63
CA ARG A 43 -15.37 -15.76 -25.09
C ARG A 43 -15.31 -15.34 -23.63
N PRO A 44 -15.82 -16.17 -22.71
CA PRO A 44 -15.94 -15.82 -21.30
C PRO A 44 -14.62 -15.28 -20.73
N PRO A 45 -14.67 -14.22 -19.90
CA PRO A 45 -13.47 -13.64 -19.30
C PRO A 45 -12.83 -14.64 -18.32
N ARG A 46 -11.50 -14.80 -18.40
CA ARG A 46 -10.68 -15.55 -17.46
C ARG A 46 -10.19 -14.65 -16.31
N ARG A 47 -9.62 -13.49 -16.64
CA ARG A 47 -9.17 -12.49 -15.66
C ARG A 47 -9.02 -11.11 -16.28
N LEU A 48 -9.05 -10.08 -15.44
CA LEU A 48 -8.68 -8.72 -15.80
C LEU A 48 -7.15 -8.62 -15.81
N LEU A 49 -6.58 -8.11 -16.92
CA LEU A 49 -5.14 -7.96 -17.08
C LEU A 49 -4.60 -6.61 -16.57
N GLY A 50 -5.38 -5.53 -16.70
CA GLY A 50 -4.98 -4.20 -16.25
C GLY A 50 -5.90 -3.11 -16.79
N TRP A 51 -5.72 -1.89 -16.30
CA TRP A 51 -6.46 -0.71 -16.75
C TRP A 51 -5.61 0.57 -16.69
N GLN A 52 -6.02 1.60 -17.43
CA GLN A 52 -5.38 2.90 -17.48
C GLN A 52 -6.41 4.03 -17.39
N ALA A 53 -6.19 5.00 -16.52
CA ALA A 53 -7.04 6.18 -16.41
C ALA A 53 -6.77 7.19 -17.52
N HIS A 54 -7.83 7.86 -17.97
CA HIS A 54 -7.82 8.95 -18.93
C HIS A 54 -8.77 10.06 -18.47
N ALA A 55 -8.43 11.32 -18.81
CA ALA A 55 -9.18 12.50 -18.38
C ALA A 55 -10.65 12.48 -18.80
N ASP A 56 -10.95 11.93 -19.98
CA ASP A 56 -12.28 11.90 -20.57
C ASP A 56 -12.49 10.69 -21.51
N ARG A 57 -13.73 10.52 -21.97
CA ARG A 57 -14.13 9.45 -22.88
C ARG A 57 -13.38 9.49 -24.21
N ALA A 58 -13.10 10.68 -24.75
CA ALA A 58 -12.47 10.82 -26.05
C ALA A 58 -11.00 10.36 -25.98
N ALA A 59 -10.27 10.74 -24.93
CA ALA A 59 -8.94 10.26 -24.63
C ALA A 59 -8.91 8.73 -24.45
N ALA A 60 -9.85 8.18 -23.66
CA ALA A 60 -9.97 6.73 -23.49
C ALA A 60 -10.27 6.00 -24.81
N SER A 61 -11.16 6.54 -25.65
CA SER A 61 -11.52 5.94 -26.95
C SER A 61 -10.34 5.94 -27.93
N ARG A 62 -9.54 7.02 -27.96
CA ARG A 62 -8.30 7.08 -28.75
C ARG A 62 -7.29 6.03 -28.28
N ALA A 63 -7.17 5.84 -26.96
CA ALA A 63 -6.31 4.81 -26.39
C ALA A 63 -6.82 3.40 -26.72
N GLU A 64 -8.12 3.15 -26.60
CA GLU A 64 -8.76 1.88 -26.96
C GLU A 64 -8.49 1.51 -28.43
N TYR A 65 -8.67 2.46 -29.35
CA TYR A 65 -8.38 2.27 -30.76
C TYR A 65 -6.92 1.88 -31.00
N ARG A 66 -5.98 2.62 -30.40
CA ARG A 66 -4.55 2.36 -30.49
C ARG A 66 -4.19 0.98 -29.97
N VAL A 67 -4.76 0.57 -28.83
CA VAL A 67 -4.47 -0.74 -28.24
C VAL A 67 -5.10 -1.86 -29.06
N LYS A 68 -6.30 -1.66 -29.62
CA LYS A 68 -6.93 -2.64 -30.51
C LYS A 68 -6.11 -2.92 -31.77
N SER A 69 -5.37 -1.94 -32.29
CA SER A 69 -4.49 -2.11 -33.47
C SER A 69 -3.13 -2.76 -33.16
N LEU A 70 -2.79 -2.97 -31.89
CA LEU A 70 -1.57 -3.71 -31.52
C LEU A 70 -1.68 -5.19 -31.90
N SER A 71 -0.54 -5.77 -32.27
CA SER A 71 -0.40 -7.23 -32.40
C SER A 71 -0.64 -7.93 -31.07
N THR A 72 -0.97 -9.22 -31.10
CA THR A 72 -1.19 -10.02 -29.89
C THR A 72 -0.03 -9.88 -28.90
N VAL A 73 1.21 -10.05 -29.35
CA VAL A 73 2.42 -9.91 -28.50
C VAL A 73 2.50 -8.51 -27.86
N LYS A 74 2.26 -7.44 -28.64
CA LYS A 74 2.31 -6.07 -28.10
C LYS A 74 1.16 -5.78 -27.13
N LYS A 75 -0.01 -6.41 -27.30
CA LYS A 75 -1.11 -6.31 -26.32
C LYS A 75 -0.75 -6.97 -24.99
N HIS A 76 -0.10 -8.15 -25.02
CA HIS A 76 0.37 -8.79 -23.80
C HIS A 76 1.41 -7.93 -23.07
N GLN A 77 2.41 -7.41 -23.79
CA GLN A 77 3.40 -6.49 -23.21
C GLN A 77 2.77 -5.22 -22.63
N PHE A 78 1.81 -4.61 -23.35
CA PHE A 78 1.08 -3.45 -22.85
C PHE A 78 0.26 -3.80 -21.60
N ALA A 79 -0.37 -4.97 -21.57
CA ALA A 79 -1.13 -5.44 -20.42
C ALA A 79 -0.23 -5.67 -19.19
N GLU A 80 0.97 -6.22 -19.38
CA GLU A 80 1.97 -6.35 -18.31
C GLU A 80 2.37 -4.98 -17.75
N GLN A 81 2.61 -3.99 -18.62
CA GLN A 81 2.91 -2.62 -18.20
C GLN A 81 1.76 -1.99 -17.41
N LEU A 82 0.51 -2.22 -17.83
CA LEU A 82 -0.65 -1.74 -17.08
C LEU A 82 -0.82 -2.44 -15.73
N ALA A 83 -0.54 -3.74 -15.65
CA ALA A 83 -0.55 -4.49 -14.39
C ALA A 83 0.53 -3.99 -13.41
N MET A 84 1.57 -3.33 -13.91
CA MET A 84 2.63 -2.70 -13.11
C MET A 84 2.32 -1.26 -12.69
N GLN A 85 1.23 -0.64 -13.17
CA GLN A 85 0.80 0.70 -12.76
C GLN A 85 -0.12 0.65 -11.54
N ILE A 86 0.36 0.12 -10.40
CA ILE A 86 -0.33 0.38 -9.14
C ILE A 86 0.02 1.81 -8.70
N GLN A 87 -0.98 2.60 -8.35
CA GLN A 87 -0.77 3.90 -7.71
C GLN A 87 -0.19 3.70 -6.31
N PHE A 88 0.81 4.49 -5.96
CA PHE A 88 1.50 4.39 -4.66
C PHE A 88 0.60 4.74 -3.48
N ALA A 89 -0.24 5.76 -3.62
CA ALA A 89 -1.07 6.25 -2.52
C ALA A 89 -1.93 5.16 -1.86
N PRO A 90 -2.72 4.32 -2.57
CA PRO A 90 -3.45 3.21 -1.94
C PRO A 90 -2.60 2.19 -1.18
N ILE A 91 -1.33 2.00 -1.56
CA ILE A 91 -0.42 1.08 -0.87
C ILE A 91 0.06 1.72 0.42
N VAL A 92 0.52 2.96 0.34
CA VAL A 92 0.97 3.76 1.48
C VAL A 92 -0.18 3.93 2.48
N ASP A 93 -1.38 4.27 2.01
CA ASP A 93 -2.56 4.42 2.85
C ASP A 93 -2.93 3.12 3.59
N LEU A 94 -2.87 1.97 2.90
CA LEU A 94 -3.12 0.68 3.56
C LEU A 94 -2.03 0.36 4.60
N LEU A 95 -0.77 0.64 4.26
CA LEU A 95 0.35 0.40 5.17
C LEU A 95 0.25 1.25 6.45
N HIS A 96 -0.11 2.53 6.30
CA HIS A 96 -0.20 3.49 7.40
C HIS A 96 -1.49 3.36 8.23
N SER A 97 -2.62 3.01 7.61
CA SER A 97 -3.89 2.79 8.31
C SER A 97 -3.91 1.54 9.19
N ALA A 98 -3.02 0.58 8.96
CA ALA A 98 -2.98 -0.66 9.71
C ALA A 98 -2.19 -0.52 11.03
N PRO A 99 -2.80 -0.79 12.19
CA PRO A 99 -2.09 -0.73 13.48
C PRO A 99 -1.21 -1.96 13.74
N HIS A 100 -1.45 -3.05 13.01
CA HIS A 100 -0.72 -4.31 13.15
C HIS A 100 -0.46 -4.95 11.79
N ALA A 101 0.53 -5.83 11.75
CA ALA A 101 0.88 -6.65 10.61
C ALA A 101 1.13 -8.09 11.06
N VAL A 102 1.11 -9.02 10.11
CA VAL A 102 1.63 -10.38 10.31
C VAL A 102 3.06 -10.43 9.77
N LEU A 103 4.03 -10.60 10.66
CA LEU A 103 5.42 -10.84 10.31
C LEU A 103 5.63 -12.34 10.10
N CYS A 104 6.11 -12.73 8.91
CA CYS A 104 6.51 -14.09 8.62
C CYS A 104 8.03 -14.18 8.51
N THR A 105 8.62 -15.15 9.22
CA THR A 105 10.06 -15.39 9.34
C THR A 105 10.38 -16.85 9.05
N GLN A 106 11.66 -17.19 8.83
CA GLN A 106 12.10 -18.58 8.69
C GLN A 106 12.22 -19.25 10.07
N SER A 107 11.46 -20.31 10.35
CA SER A 107 11.50 -20.95 11.66
C SER A 107 12.85 -21.63 11.92
N THR A 108 13.49 -21.26 13.02
CA THR A 108 14.70 -21.94 13.53
C THR A 108 14.35 -23.19 14.33
N GLN A 109 13.18 -23.22 14.97
CA GLN A 109 12.67 -24.39 15.71
C GLN A 109 12.20 -25.52 14.79
N LEU A 110 11.69 -25.18 13.61
CA LEU A 110 11.25 -26.15 12.61
C LEU A 110 11.71 -25.73 11.20
N PRO A 111 12.97 -26.00 10.84
CA PRO A 111 13.52 -25.62 9.54
C PRO A 111 12.66 -26.10 8.36
N GLY A 112 12.50 -25.23 7.36
CA GLY A 112 11.65 -25.47 6.18
C GLY A 112 10.21 -24.97 6.34
N TYR A 113 9.78 -24.57 7.53
CA TYR A 113 8.46 -23.98 7.78
C TYR A 113 8.56 -22.48 8.06
N PRO A 114 7.67 -21.66 7.47
CA PRO A 114 7.55 -20.25 7.85
C PRO A 114 6.84 -20.11 9.20
N TYR A 115 7.23 -19.11 9.98
CA TYR A 115 6.59 -18.76 11.24
C TYR A 115 5.95 -17.37 11.14
N GLY A 116 4.62 -17.32 11.22
CA GLY A 116 3.83 -16.09 11.19
C GLY A 116 3.43 -15.62 12.60
N THR A 117 3.58 -14.34 12.89
CA THR A 117 3.23 -13.72 14.18
C THR A 117 2.63 -12.34 13.97
N ALA A 118 1.63 -11.98 14.78
CA ALA A 118 1.14 -10.60 14.81
C ALA A 118 2.16 -9.68 15.50
N VAL A 119 2.39 -8.51 14.93
CA VAL A 119 3.26 -7.46 15.48
C VAL A 119 2.59 -6.09 15.33
N PRO A 120 2.82 -5.13 16.26
CA PRO A 120 2.47 -3.74 16.02
C PRO A 120 3.18 -3.22 14.76
N LEU A 121 2.51 -2.32 14.05
CA LEU A 121 3.05 -1.71 12.85
C LEU A 121 3.18 -0.20 13.03
N VAL A 122 4.41 0.29 12.97
CA VAL A 122 4.76 1.71 12.83
C VAL A 122 5.63 1.85 11.60
N VAL A 123 5.39 2.89 10.81
CA VAL A 123 6.08 3.14 9.55
C VAL A 123 6.71 4.53 9.63
N ASP A 124 7.95 4.65 9.19
CA ASP A 124 8.66 5.93 9.15
C ASP A 124 8.32 6.79 7.92
N GLY A 125 8.92 7.98 7.85
CA GLY A 125 8.76 8.90 6.72
C GLY A 125 9.31 8.36 5.40
N GLN A 126 10.08 7.25 5.39
CA GLN A 126 10.62 6.58 4.21
C GLN A 126 9.84 5.30 3.86
N GLN A 127 8.65 5.11 4.44
CA GLN A 127 7.79 3.96 4.18
C GLN A 127 8.42 2.64 4.64
N GLN A 128 9.28 2.66 5.66
CA GLN A 128 9.92 1.47 6.21
C GLN A 128 9.31 1.12 7.57
N PRO A 129 8.79 -0.10 7.75
CA PRO A 129 8.31 -0.54 9.06
C PRO A 129 9.44 -0.56 10.10
N LEU A 130 9.14 -0.02 11.28
CA LEU A 130 9.93 -0.14 12.50
C LEU A 130 9.17 -1.04 13.47
N LEU A 131 9.84 -2.06 14.00
CA LEU A 131 9.27 -3.03 14.93
C LEU A 131 10.03 -2.95 16.25
N LEU A 132 9.32 -2.91 17.39
CA LEU A 132 9.92 -3.08 18.71
C LEU A 132 9.55 -4.47 19.25
N ILE A 133 10.51 -5.39 19.26
CA ILE A 133 10.28 -6.81 19.55
C ILE A 133 11.25 -7.33 20.60
N SER A 134 10.78 -8.26 21.43
CA SER A 134 11.58 -8.82 22.53
C SER A 134 12.73 -9.67 22.01
N ALA A 135 13.91 -9.57 22.62
CA ALA A 135 15.05 -10.43 22.32
C ALA A 135 14.74 -11.94 22.52
N LEU A 136 13.82 -12.26 23.42
CA LEU A 136 13.42 -13.63 23.76
C LEU A 136 12.39 -14.24 22.79
N ALA A 137 11.80 -13.44 21.90
CA ALA A 137 10.75 -13.90 21.01
C ALA A 137 11.27 -14.81 19.88
N GLU A 138 10.44 -15.77 19.44
CA GLU A 138 10.82 -16.71 18.37
C GLU A 138 11.12 -15.98 17.05
N HIS A 139 10.32 -14.97 16.71
CA HIS A 139 10.56 -14.17 15.51
C HIS A 139 11.87 -13.40 15.57
N THR A 140 12.35 -13.00 16.75
CA THR A 140 13.67 -12.36 16.91
C THR A 140 14.79 -13.34 16.65
N ARG A 141 14.74 -14.54 17.25
CA ARG A 141 15.71 -15.62 16.95
C ARG A 141 15.74 -15.94 15.45
N ASN A 142 14.56 -16.05 14.83
CA ASN A 142 14.44 -16.31 13.41
C ASN A 142 15.10 -15.19 12.57
N LEU A 143 14.83 -13.92 12.87
CA LEU A 143 15.40 -12.78 12.15
C LEU A 143 16.92 -12.65 12.31
N LEU A 144 17.45 -12.99 13.48
CA LEU A 144 18.89 -13.02 13.72
C LEU A 144 19.59 -14.12 12.92
N ALA A 145 18.92 -15.25 12.69
CA ALA A 145 19.43 -16.35 11.88
C ALA A 145 19.27 -16.09 10.36
N ASP A 146 18.14 -15.54 9.94
CA ASP A 146 17.83 -15.17 8.56
C ASP A 146 16.99 -13.88 8.53
N PRO A 147 17.53 -12.76 8.03
CA PRO A 147 16.81 -11.49 8.03
C PRO A 147 15.67 -11.44 7.01
N ARG A 148 15.55 -12.42 6.10
CA ARG A 148 14.53 -12.41 5.06
C ARG A 148 13.16 -12.68 5.65
N ALA A 149 12.24 -11.75 5.47
CA ALA A 149 10.91 -11.81 6.05
C ALA A 149 9.84 -11.25 5.10
N SER A 150 8.59 -11.49 5.46
CA SER A 150 7.46 -10.78 4.86
C SER A 150 6.58 -10.12 5.91
N LEU A 151 6.02 -8.96 5.60
CA LEU A 151 4.98 -8.31 6.40
C LEU A 151 3.68 -8.28 5.60
N ALA A 152 2.60 -8.85 6.16
CA ALA A 152 1.29 -8.84 5.55
C ALA A 152 0.33 -7.94 6.33
N VAL A 153 -0.41 -7.13 5.59
CA VAL A 153 -1.40 -6.18 6.09
C VAL A 153 -2.71 -6.36 5.32
N VAL A 154 -3.83 -6.24 6.03
CA VAL A 154 -5.18 -6.38 5.50
C VAL A 154 -6.00 -5.17 5.94
N ALA A 155 -6.78 -4.60 5.01
CA ALA A 155 -7.70 -3.52 5.33
C ALA A 155 -8.78 -4.02 6.31
N ALA A 156 -9.03 -3.24 7.36
CA ALA A 156 -10.04 -3.56 8.36
C ALA A 156 -11.48 -3.30 7.85
N GLY A 157 -12.46 -3.82 8.58
CA GLY A 157 -13.88 -3.43 8.44
C GLY A 157 -14.70 -4.22 7.41
N LEU A 158 -14.13 -5.24 6.76
CA LEU A 158 -14.85 -6.08 5.81
C LEU A 158 -15.07 -7.49 6.34
N ALA A 159 -16.29 -8.02 6.13
CA ALA A 159 -16.67 -9.35 6.59
C ALA A 159 -15.93 -10.48 5.85
N ASN A 160 -15.65 -10.28 4.56
CA ASN A 160 -14.89 -11.22 3.74
C ASN A 160 -13.50 -10.63 3.42
N VAL A 161 -12.46 -11.26 3.95
CA VAL A 161 -11.06 -10.85 3.73
C VAL A 161 -10.65 -10.86 2.25
N GLN A 162 -11.32 -11.65 1.41
CA GLN A 162 -11.05 -11.71 -0.02
C GLN A 162 -11.50 -10.45 -0.77
N ASP A 163 -12.41 -9.68 -0.18
CA ASP A 163 -12.90 -8.41 -0.72
C ASP A 163 -12.09 -7.21 -0.19
N ALA A 164 -11.32 -7.41 0.89
CA ALA A 164 -10.48 -6.38 1.49
C ALA A 164 -9.26 -6.05 0.64
N ALA A 165 -8.70 -4.84 0.80
CA ALA A 165 -7.38 -4.56 0.28
C ALA A 165 -6.32 -5.31 1.10
N ARG A 166 -5.28 -5.83 0.44
CA ARG A 166 -4.17 -6.55 1.09
C ARG A 166 -2.85 -6.09 0.53
N LEU A 167 -1.85 -6.01 1.40
CA LEU A 167 -0.48 -5.70 1.09
C LEU A 167 0.42 -6.78 1.68
N THR A 168 1.36 -7.28 0.90
CA THR A 168 2.46 -8.12 1.38
C THR A 168 3.77 -7.50 0.97
N LEU A 169 4.54 -7.03 1.95
CA LEU A 169 5.91 -6.58 1.77
C LEU A 169 6.85 -7.79 1.89
N LEU A 170 7.80 -7.90 0.97
CA LEU A 170 8.90 -8.85 1.01
C LEU A 170 10.18 -8.05 1.19
N GLY A 171 11.05 -8.43 2.12
CA GLY A 171 12.24 -7.66 2.41
C GLY A 171 13.13 -8.26 3.48
N ASP A 172 14.09 -7.44 3.91
CA ASP A 172 15.03 -7.77 4.96
C ASP A 172 14.62 -7.05 6.24
N CYS A 173 14.55 -7.77 7.36
CA CYS A 173 14.27 -7.21 8.67
C CYS A 173 15.47 -7.47 9.58
N ARG A 174 16.12 -6.38 10.03
CA ARG A 174 17.40 -6.45 10.75
C ARG A 174 17.36 -5.64 12.04
N PRO A 175 18.16 -5.99 13.06
CA PRO A 175 18.36 -5.15 14.22
C PRO A 175 18.73 -3.72 13.80
N HIS A 176 18.12 -2.74 14.45
CA HIS A 176 18.25 -1.33 14.15
C HIS A 176 18.45 -0.53 15.43
N ALA A 177 19.49 0.32 15.44
CA ALA A 177 19.69 1.29 16.52
C ALA A 177 18.83 2.53 16.23
N ALA A 178 17.61 2.56 16.77
CA ALA A 178 16.71 3.68 16.57
C ALA A 178 17.27 4.97 17.16
N SER A 179 17.22 6.04 16.37
CA SER A 179 17.45 7.41 16.81
C SER A 179 16.38 7.88 17.79
N ALA A 180 16.64 9.00 18.47
CA ALA A 180 15.65 9.64 19.33
C ALA A 180 14.37 10.01 18.58
N ALA A 181 14.49 10.46 17.34
CA ALA A 181 13.34 10.85 16.52
C ALA A 181 12.51 9.65 16.06
N GLU A 182 13.15 8.54 15.66
CA GLU A 182 12.46 7.28 15.35
C GLU A 182 11.75 6.71 16.57
N THR A 183 12.38 6.77 17.74
CA THR A 183 11.78 6.33 19.01
C THR A 183 10.58 7.21 19.37
N ALA A 184 10.72 8.53 19.28
CA ALA A 184 9.63 9.47 19.53
C ALA A 184 8.47 9.24 18.57
N ARG A 185 8.75 9.02 17.28
CA ARG A 185 7.75 8.64 16.29
C ARG A 185 7.04 7.36 16.71
N TYR A 186 7.78 6.30 17.04
CA TYR A 186 7.18 5.03 17.48
C TYR A 186 6.23 5.21 18.67
N LEU A 187 6.62 6.00 19.66
CA LEU A 187 5.81 6.29 20.84
C LEU A 187 4.59 7.17 20.56
N ARG A 188 4.59 8.02 19.52
CA ARG A 188 3.35 8.70 19.08
C ARG A 188 2.29 7.67 18.67
N TYR A 189 2.68 6.67 17.87
CA TYR A 189 1.78 5.62 17.39
C TYR A 189 1.43 4.57 18.44
N LEU A 190 2.34 4.28 19.38
CA LEU A 190 2.14 3.29 20.42
C LEU A 190 2.73 3.76 21.77
N PRO A 191 2.06 4.67 22.49
CA PRO A 191 2.58 5.22 23.74
C PRO A 191 2.87 4.16 24.81
N ALA A 192 2.05 3.11 24.86
CA ALA A 192 2.23 2.00 25.79
C ALA A 192 3.54 1.22 25.60
N ALA A 193 4.25 1.41 24.48
CA ALA A 193 5.53 0.78 24.23
C ALA A 193 6.70 1.39 25.02
N GLU A 194 6.50 2.54 25.68
CA GLU A 194 7.54 3.20 26.48
C GLU A 194 8.14 2.26 27.54
N HIS A 195 7.30 1.46 28.21
CA HIS A 195 7.77 0.49 29.19
C HIS A 195 8.69 -0.58 28.59
N TYR A 196 8.46 -0.99 27.33
CA TYR A 196 9.28 -2.00 26.68
C TYR A 196 10.69 -1.50 26.36
N LEU A 197 10.90 -0.19 26.19
CA LEU A 197 12.23 0.40 25.97
C LEU A 197 13.16 0.21 27.17
N GLN A 198 12.62 -0.12 28.35
CA GLN A 198 13.38 -0.40 29.57
C GLN A 198 13.63 -1.91 29.77
N LEU A 199 13.05 -2.75 28.92
CA LEU A 199 13.17 -4.21 28.97
C LEU A 199 14.07 -4.70 27.83
N ASP A 200 14.21 -6.02 27.72
CA ASP A 200 14.97 -6.68 26.67
C ASP A 200 14.20 -6.71 25.33
N PHE A 201 13.88 -5.51 24.82
CA PHE A 201 13.29 -5.27 23.51
C PHE A 201 14.26 -4.47 22.66
N GLN A 202 14.26 -4.79 21.36
CA GLN A 202 15.13 -4.15 20.40
C GLN A 202 14.31 -3.69 19.20
N PHE A 203 14.73 -2.57 18.62
CA PHE A 203 14.19 -2.12 17.35
C PHE A 203 14.73 -2.96 16.19
N PHE A 204 13.84 -3.30 15.27
CA PHE A 204 14.16 -3.93 14.00
C PHE A 204 13.58 -3.08 12.87
N ARG A 205 14.38 -2.88 11.82
CA ARG A 205 13.97 -2.16 10.62
C ARG A 205 13.64 -3.16 9.53
N PHE A 206 12.45 -3.07 8.96
CA PHE A 206 12.09 -3.81 7.75
C PHE A 206 12.34 -2.93 6.53
N VAL A 207 13.21 -3.38 5.62
CA VAL A 207 13.51 -2.70 4.35
C VAL A 207 12.80 -3.44 3.21
N PRO A 208 11.73 -2.87 2.62
CA PRO A 208 11.00 -3.52 1.55
C PRO A 208 11.85 -3.65 0.27
N GLN A 209 11.87 -4.85 -0.29
CA GLN A 209 12.49 -5.17 -1.58
C GLN A 209 11.43 -5.30 -2.67
N ARG A 210 10.25 -5.81 -2.34
CA ARG A 210 9.08 -5.87 -3.23
C ARG A 210 7.80 -5.76 -2.43
N ALA A 211 6.75 -5.20 -3.03
CA ALA A 211 5.43 -5.14 -2.45
C ALA A 211 4.39 -5.75 -3.39
N ARG A 212 3.55 -6.63 -2.85
CA ARG A 212 2.40 -7.21 -3.53
C ARG A 212 1.14 -6.56 -2.99
N TYR A 213 0.44 -5.80 -3.82
CA TYR A 213 -0.83 -5.18 -3.45
C TYR A 213 -1.99 -5.84 -4.19
N ILE A 214 -3.12 -5.98 -3.48
CA ILE A 214 -4.40 -6.48 -3.97
C ILE A 214 -5.50 -5.57 -3.42
N GLY A 215 -6.00 -4.62 -4.21
CA GLY A 215 -6.99 -3.62 -3.81
C GLY A 215 -8.39 -3.81 -4.38
N GLY A 216 -8.76 -5.05 -4.74
CA GLY A 216 -9.99 -5.37 -5.46
C GLY A 216 -9.74 -5.85 -6.90
N VAL A 217 -10.81 -5.97 -7.70
CA VAL A 217 -10.74 -6.46 -9.07
C VAL A 217 -9.83 -5.54 -9.90
N GLY A 218 -8.80 -6.09 -10.54
CA GLY A 218 -7.91 -5.30 -11.40
C GLY A 218 -6.98 -4.29 -10.73
N ARG A 219 -6.99 -4.16 -9.40
CA ARG A 219 -6.05 -3.33 -8.63
C ARG A 219 -5.00 -4.21 -7.97
N MET A 220 -4.34 -5.04 -8.77
CA MET A 220 -3.38 -6.04 -8.30
C MET A 220 -2.10 -5.98 -9.13
N GLY A 221 -0.95 -5.90 -8.45
CA GLY A 221 0.34 -5.73 -9.12
C GLY A 221 1.51 -5.91 -8.15
N TRP A 222 2.71 -5.71 -8.67
CA TRP A 222 3.94 -5.72 -7.88
C TRP A 222 4.58 -4.33 -7.96
N LEU A 223 5.14 -3.88 -6.84
CA LEU A 223 6.12 -2.79 -6.80
C LEU A 223 7.46 -3.42 -6.48
N ASP A 224 8.49 -3.03 -7.23
CA ASP A 224 9.86 -3.44 -6.96
C ASP A 224 10.59 -2.37 -6.13
N ALA A 225 11.77 -2.73 -5.59
CA ALA A 225 12.54 -1.91 -4.66
C ALA A 225 12.79 -0.48 -5.16
N SER A 226 13.13 -0.32 -6.45
CA SER A 226 13.39 1.01 -7.03
C SER A 226 12.17 1.92 -7.02
N ALA A 227 10.99 1.37 -7.28
CA ALA A 227 9.73 2.12 -7.21
C ALA A 227 9.38 2.48 -5.76
N TRP A 228 9.67 1.58 -4.81
CA TRP A 228 9.50 1.85 -3.37
C TRP A 228 10.44 2.96 -2.88
N GLN A 229 11.72 2.87 -3.23
CA GLN A 229 12.75 3.82 -2.83
C GLN A 229 12.60 5.20 -3.48
N ALA A 230 11.90 5.27 -4.63
CA ALA A 230 11.58 6.52 -5.30
C ALA A 230 10.42 7.30 -4.63
N LEU A 231 9.75 6.73 -3.63
CA LEU A 231 8.71 7.43 -2.89
C LEU A 231 9.30 8.64 -2.15
N PRO A 232 8.69 9.84 -2.26
CA PRO A 232 9.16 11.00 -1.52
C PRO A 232 9.12 10.72 -0.02
N GLY A 233 10.29 10.83 0.62
CA GLY A 233 10.41 10.70 2.06
C GLY A 233 10.27 12.04 2.77
N LEU A 234 9.92 11.99 4.04
CA LEU A 234 9.97 13.13 4.95
C LEU A 234 10.99 12.84 6.05
N ASP A 235 12.00 13.70 6.20
CA ASP A 235 12.94 13.58 7.30
C ASP A 235 12.30 13.98 8.64
N ALA A 236 12.93 13.57 9.74
CA ALA A 236 12.33 13.69 11.05
C ALA A 236 12.18 15.14 11.54
N ASP A 237 13.10 16.04 11.16
CA ASP A 237 13.05 17.44 11.58
C ASP A 237 11.95 18.18 10.82
N ALA A 238 11.84 17.93 9.51
CA ALA A 238 10.75 18.44 8.69
C ALA A 238 9.38 17.91 9.15
N GLU A 239 9.29 16.63 9.51
CA GLU A 239 8.07 16.09 10.10
C GLU A 239 7.73 16.79 11.44
N ALA A 240 8.69 16.93 12.34
CA ALA A 240 8.46 17.59 13.63
C ALA A 240 7.94 19.02 13.46
N ALA A 241 8.52 19.79 12.54
CA ALA A 241 8.06 21.14 12.23
C ALA A 241 6.60 21.18 11.74
N LEU A 242 6.19 20.23 10.89
CA LEU A 242 4.81 20.14 10.43
C LEU A 242 3.85 19.68 11.53
N LEU A 243 4.28 18.75 12.39
CA LEU A 243 3.48 18.35 13.55
C LEU A 243 3.22 19.54 14.47
N ASP A 244 4.25 20.33 14.79
CA ASP A 244 4.11 21.52 15.62
C ASP A 244 3.19 22.57 14.99
N GLU A 245 3.28 22.76 13.66
CA GLU A 245 2.44 23.71 12.93
C GLU A 245 0.95 23.33 12.94
N PHE A 246 0.62 22.05 12.74
CA PHE A 246 -0.76 21.62 12.49
C PHE A 246 -1.47 20.99 13.68
N SER A 247 -0.76 20.58 14.74
CA SER A 247 -1.39 19.88 15.88
C SER A 247 -2.46 20.72 16.58
N GLY A 248 -2.32 22.05 16.61
CA GLY A 248 -3.31 22.95 17.20
C GLY A 248 -4.59 23.17 16.38
N GLN A 249 -4.67 22.59 15.17
CA GLN A 249 -5.83 22.73 14.26
C GLN A 249 -6.78 21.52 14.34
N LEU A 250 -6.40 20.48 15.10
CA LEU A 250 -7.19 19.26 15.25
C LEU A 250 -8.34 19.44 16.24
N ALA A 251 -9.39 18.62 16.11
CA ALA A 251 -10.48 18.61 17.07
C ALA A 251 -10.03 18.03 18.43
N ASP A 252 -10.78 18.34 19.49
CA ASP A 252 -10.52 17.80 20.82
C ASP A 252 -10.47 16.27 20.82
N GLY A 253 -9.41 15.71 21.39
CA GLY A 253 -9.17 14.27 21.44
C GLY A 253 -8.48 13.68 20.22
N GLN A 254 -8.22 14.47 19.17
CA GLN A 254 -7.44 14.06 18.01
C GLN A 254 -5.97 14.42 18.16
N ARG A 255 -5.08 13.58 17.62
CA ARG A 255 -3.63 13.82 17.62
C ARG A 255 -3.01 13.41 16.29
N LEU A 256 -2.13 14.26 15.73
CA LEU A 256 -1.29 13.88 14.61
C LEU A 256 -0.20 12.91 15.07
N LEU A 257 -0.08 11.79 14.37
CA LEU A 257 0.88 10.73 14.65
C LEU A 257 2.09 10.80 13.74
N GLY A 258 1.88 11.10 12.46
CA GLY A 258 2.94 11.32 11.49
C GLY A 258 2.40 11.75 10.14
N ILE A 259 3.32 12.16 9.28
CA ILE A 259 3.05 12.75 7.96
C ILE A 259 3.97 12.07 6.94
N ASP A 260 3.47 11.89 5.73
CA ASP A 260 4.26 11.46 4.56
C ASP A 260 3.69 12.05 3.26
N ALA A 261 4.27 11.68 2.13
CA ALA A 261 3.92 12.19 0.81
C ALA A 261 2.46 11.94 0.39
N CYS A 262 1.78 10.95 0.96
CA CYS A 262 0.43 10.56 0.57
C CYS A 262 -0.63 10.99 1.58
N GLY A 263 -0.27 11.44 2.78
CA GLY A 263 -1.24 11.76 3.82
C GLY A 263 -0.64 12.01 5.20
N ALA A 264 -1.54 12.09 6.18
CA ALA A 264 -1.19 12.16 7.59
C ALA A 264 -1.98 11.11 8.40
N ASP A 265 -1.32 10.58 9.42
CA ASP A 265 -1.91 9.64 10.36
C ASP A 265 -2.40 10.37 11.60
N LEU A 266 -3.60 10.01 12.03
CA LEU A 266 -4.29 10.59 13.17
C LEU A 266 -4.64 9.49 14.17
N ASP A 267 -4.53 9.81 15.45
CA ASP A 267 -5.27 9.13 16.51
C ASP A 267 -6.58 9.91 16.71
N ASP A 268 -7.70 9.22 16.54
CA ASP A 268 -9.05 9.74 16.73
C ASP A 268 -9.73 8.90 17.82
N GLY A 269 -9.56 9.32 19.08
CA GLY A 269 -10.14 8.62 20.24
C GLY A 269 -9.61 7.19 20.44
N GLY A 270 -8.33 6.95 20.18
CA GLY A 270 -7.66 5.65 20.28
C GLY A 270 -7.76 4.79 19.02
N GLN A 271 -8.41 5.28 17.96
CA GLN A 271 -8.43 4.63 16.65
C GLN A 271 -7.47 5.33 15.69
N ARG A 272 -6.60 4.54 15.05
CA ARG A 272 -5.72 5.06 14.00
C ARG A 272 -6.55 5.32 12.75
N ARG A 273 -6.48 6.54 12.22
CA ARG A 273 -7.13 6.95 10.97
C ARG A 273 -6.11 7.60 10.04
N ARG A 274 -6.28 7.34 8.74
CA ARG A 274 -5.51 7.97 7.67
C ARG A 274 -6.30 9.15 7.09
N LEU A 275 -5.68 10.33 7.07
CA LEU A 275 -6.12 11.48 6.30
C LEU A 275 -5.35 11.51 4.97
N ALA A 276 -5.99 11.01 3.90
CA ALA A 276 -5.36 10.91 2.59
C ALA A 276 -5.31 12.27 1.87
N PHE A 277 -4.20 12.56 1.20
CA PHE A 277 -4.08 13.69 0.30
C PHE A 277 -4.76 13.39 -1.05
N ALA A 278 -5.11 14.44 -1.80
CA ALA A 278 -5.69 14.28 -3.14
C ALA A 278 -4.71 13.67 -4.17
N GLY A 279 -3.41 13.67 -3.87
CA GLY A 279 -2.35 13.08 -4.66
C GLY A 279 -1.04 13.00 -3.87
N THR A 280 0.00 12.42 -4.47
CA THR A 280 1.32 12.31 -3.84
C THR A 280 2.07 13.63 -3.92
N ALA A 281 2.40 14.21 -2.77
CA ALA A 281 3.24 15.40 -2.65
C ALA A 281 4.70 15.08 -3.02
N SER A 282 5.33 15.96 -3.78
CA SER A 282 6.70 15.77 -4.29
C SER A 282 7.80 16.09 -3.27
N ASP A 283 7.49 16.94 -2.30
CA ASP A 283 8.45 17.54 -1.36
C ASP A 283 7.72 18.06 -0.11
N THR A 284 8.47 18.51 0.88
CA THR A 284 7.97 19.01 2.17
C THR A 284 7.00 20.19 2.01
N ALA A 285 7.24 21.11 1.07
CA ALA A 285 6.36 22.27 0.87
C ALA A 285 5.01 21.83 0.27
N ALA A 286 5.02 20.88 -0.66
CA ALA A 286 3.83 20.25 -1.19
C ALA A 286 3.08 19.46 -0.10
N MET A 287 3.78 18.74 0.77
CA MET A 287 3.18 18.02 1.91
C MET A 287 2.48 18.99 2.87
N ARG A 288 3.12 20.11 3.20
CA ARG A 288 2.53 21.17 4.03
C ARG A 288 1.22 21.70 3.45
N SER A 289 1.24 22.05 2.16
CA SER A 289 0.05 22.57 1.45
C SER A 289 -1.08 21.53 1.38
N ALA A 290 -0.73 20.27 1.10
CA ALA A 290 -1.68 19.17 1.03
C ALA A 290 -2.31 18.87 2.41
N LEU A 291 -1.53 18.92 3.49
CA LEU A 291 -2.01 18.74 4.85
C LEU A 291 -2.99 19.84 5.25
N ALA A 292 -2.64 21.11 5.00
CA ALA A 292 -3.53 22.24 5.26
C ALA A 292 -4.88 22.10 4.52
N ALA A 293 -4.83 21.71 3.24
CA ALA A 293 -6.04 21.49 2.45
C ALA A 293 -6.88 20.31 2.97
N ALA A 294 -6.23 19.23 3.41
CA ALA A 294 -6.91 18.03 3.89
C ALA A 294 -7.57 18.24 5.27
N LEU A 295 -6.98 19.05 6.15
CA LEU A 295 -7.54 19.38 7.47
C LEU A 295 -8.72 20.36 7.39
N ALA A 296 -8.79 21.17 6.32
CA ALA A 296 -9.88 22.13 6.11
C ALA A 296 -11.14 21.53 5.46
N ALA A 297 -11.09 20.27 5.02
CA ALA A 297 -12.16 19.59 4.27
C ALA A 297 -13.10 18.78 5.19
#